data_AF-A0A8H5AL73-F1
#
_entry.id   AF-A0A8H5AL73-F1
#
_cell.length_a   1.000
_cell.length_b   1.000
_cell.length_c   1.000
_cell.angle_alpha   90.00
_cell.angle_beta   90.00
_cell.angle_gamma   90.00
#
_symmetry.space_group_name_H-M   'P 1'
#
loop_
_entity.id
_entity.type
_entity.pdbx_description
1 polymer ?
#
loop_
_entity_poly.entity_id
_entity_poly.type
_entity_poly.pdbx_seq_one_letter_code
_entity_poly.pdbx_strand_id
1 'polypeptide(L)' 'MEYVRLGNTGLKISKVILGCMTFGSSSWQGSPWVLDEEDGLKLLKAAYD' A
#
# COMPACT_ATOMS: atom_id res chain seq x y z
N MET A 1 -10.48 13.06 -0.73
CA MET A 1 -9.23 12.80 0.02
C MET A 1 -8.67 14.09 0.60
N GLU A 2 -8.23 14.10 1.86
CA GLU A 2 -7.47 15.23 2.45
C GLU A 2 -5.97 15.02 2.20
N TYR A 3 -5.27 16.06 1.75
CA TYR A 3 -3.83 16.00 1.46
C TYR A 3 -3.04 16.99 2.33
N VAL A 4 -1.88 16.55 2.81
CA VAL A 4 -0.98 17.30 3.68
C VAL A 4 0.46 17.31 3.13
N ARG A 5 1.29 18.24 3.58
CA ARG A 5 2.72 18.24 3.25
C ARG A 5 3.48 17.27 4.15
N LEU A 6 4.35 16.45 3.56
CA LEU A 6 5.23 15.56 4.31
C LEU A 6 6.45 16.32 4.82
N GLY A 7 6.33 16.92 6.00
CA GLY A 7 7.40 17.73 6.60
C GLY A 7 7.91 18.81 5.64
N ASN A 8 9.24 18.90 5.51
CA ASN A 8 9.92 19.87 4.65
C ASN A 8 10.35 19.28 3.28
N THR A 9 9.83 18.11 2.89
CA THR A 9 10.27 17.40 1.67
C THR A 9 9.71 17.98 0.37
N GLY A 10 8.75 18.91 0.46
CA GLY A 10 8.01 19.45 -0.70
C GLY A 10 6.93 18.51 -1.24
N LEU A 11 6.86 17.27 -0.77
CA LEU A 11 5.85 16.30 -1.18
C LEU A 11 4.49 16.61 -0.55
N LYS A 12 3.43 16.44 -1.34
CA LYS A 12 2.03 16.50 -0.92
C LYS A 12 1.45 15.09 -0.96
N ILE A 13 1.01 14.57 0.18
CA ILE A 13 0.56 13.19 0.38
C ILE A 13 -0.87 13.14 0.92
N SER A 14 -1.56 12.02 0.73
CA SER A 14 -2.84 11.76 1.40
C SER A 14 -2.62 11.64 2.92
N LYS A 15 -3.57 12.13 3.72
CA LYS A 15 -3.53 12.01 5.18
C LYS A 15 -3.66 10.56 5.67
N VAL A 16 -4.28 9.70 4.86
CA VAL A 16 -4.35 8.25 5.05
C VAL A 16 -3.42 7.59 4.04
N ILE A 17 -2.58 6.66 4.51
CA ILE A 17 -1.59 5.95 3.71
C ILE A 17 -1.88 4.45 3.79
N LEU A 18 -1.88 3.78 2.64
CA LEU A 18 -1.95 2.32 2.57
C LEU A 18 -0.56 1.72 2.79
N GLY A 19 -0.42 0.88 3.81
CA GLY A 19 0.79 0.09 4.03
C GLY A 19 0.82 -1.16 3.14
N CYS A 20 2.00 -1.53 2.65
CA CYS A 20 2.17 -2.63 1.69
C CYS A 20 2.79 -3.91 2.28
N MET A 21 2.88 -4.04 3.61
CA MET A 21 3.52 -5.19 4.27
C MET A 21 2.84 -6.54 3.94
N THR A 22 1.56 -6.50 3.59
CA THR A 22 0.75 -7.68 3.26
C THR A 22 0.80 -8.03 1.77
N PHE A 23 1.44 -7.24 0.91
CA PHE A 23 1.57 -7.56 -0.51
C PHE A 23 2.92 -8.21 -0.77
N GLY A 24 2.93 -9.36 -1.44
CA GLY A 24 4.16 -10.09 -1.70
C GLY A 24 3.89 -11.46 -2.30
N SER A 25 4.89 -12.33 -2.34
CA SER A 25 4.67 -13.70 -2.77
C SER A 25 4.35 -14.59 -1.57
N SER A 26 3.23 -15.30 -1.64
CA SER A 26 2.85 -16.33 -0.66
C SER A 26 3.88 -17.47 -0.56
N SER A 27 4.75 -17.60 -1.55
CA SER A 27 5.91 -18.50 -1.54
C SER A 27 7.05 -18.06 -0.60
N TRP A 28 7.02 -16.82 -0.10
CA TRP A 28 7.99 -16.33 0.88
C TRP A 28 7.83 -17.10 2.19
N GLN A 29 8.88 -17.85 2.57
CA GLN A 29 8.89 -18.65 3.79
C GLN A 29 8.68 -17.80 5.04
N GLY A 30 7.59 -18.08 5.76
CA GLY A 30 7.22 -17.40 7.00
C GLY A 30 6.14 -16.34 6.88
N SER A 31 5.59 -16.09 5.69
CA SER A 31 4.57 -15.05 5.47
C SER A 31 3.30 -15.57 4.76
N PRO A 32 2.61 -16.62 5.26
CA PRO A 32 1.42 -17.18 4.61
C PRO A 32 0.23 -16.22 4.51
N TRP A 33 0.29 -15.06 5.19
CA TRP A 33 -0.75 -14.03 5.18
C TRP A 33 -0.59 -13.00 4.06
N VAL A 34 0.48 -13.08 3.25
CA VAL A 34 0.67 -12.12 2.16
C VAL A 34 -0.23 -12.46 0.97
N LEU A 35 -0.72 -11.41 0.33
CA LEU A 35 -1.52 -11.47 -0.87
C LEU A 35 -0.60 -11.44 -2.08
N ASP A 36 -0.78 -12.43 -2.95
CA ASP A 36 -0.13 -12.50 -4.25
C ASP A 36 -0.57 -11.33 -5.15
N GLU A 37 0.17 -11.14 -6.24
CA GLU A 37 0.10 -9.95 -7.10
C GLU A 37 -1.35 -9.62 -7.55
N GLU A 38 -2.12 -10.60 -7.99
CA GLU A 38 -3.48 -10.36 -8.50
C GLU A 38 -4.42 -9.76 -7.45
N ASP A 39 -4.37 -10.26 -6.22
CA ASP A 39 -5.23 -9.79 -5.13
C ASP A 39 -4.69 -8.50 -4.52
N GLY A 40 -3.37 -8.35 -4.44
CA GLY A 40 -2.71 -7.11 -4.07
C GLY A 40 -3.08 -5.96 -5.01
N LEU A 41 -3.06 -6.20 -6.33
CA LEU A 41 -3.40 -5.20 -7.33
C LEU A 41 -4.85 -4.71 -7.22
N LYS A 42 -5.80 -5.60 -6.90
CA LYS A 42 -7.21 -5.20 -6.67
C LYS A 42 -7.34 -4.21 -5.51
N LEU A 43 -6.62 -4.47 -4.41
CA LEU A 43 -6.62 -3.59 -3.23
C LEU A 43 -5.88 -2.27 -3.48
N LEU A 44 -4.74 -2.31 -4.17
CA LEU A 44 -4.01 -1.10 -4.57
C LEU A 44 -4.87 -0.20 -5.46
N LYS A 45 -5.60 -0.79 -6.41
CA LYS A 45 -6.53 -0.06 -7.26
C LYS A 45 -7.65 0.58 -6.45
N ALA A 46 -8.28 -0.17 -5.55
CA ALA A 46 -9.35 0.34 -4.70
C ALA A 46 -8.89 1.46 -3.75
N ALA A 47 -7.61 1.50 -3.36
CA ALA A 47 -7.05 2.58 -2.56
C ALA A 47 -6.60 3.80 -3.37
N TYR A 48 -6.35 3.61 -4.67
CA TYR A 48 -5.96 4.67 -5.60
C TYR A 48 -7.17 5.43 -6.14
N ASP A 49 -8.24 4.71 -6.46
CA ASP A 49 -9.53 5.25 -6.92
C ASP A 49 -10.23 6.06 -5.80
#